data_AF-A0A2N1UDR9-F1
#
_entry.id   AF-A0A2N1UDR9-F1
#
_cell.length_a   1.000
_cell.length_b   1.000
_cell.length_c   1.000
_cell.angle_alpha   90.00
_cell.angle_beta   90.00
_cell.angle_gamma   90.00
#
_symmetry.space_group_name_H-M   'P 1'
#
loop_
_entity.id
_entity.type
_entity.pdbx_description
1 polymer ?
#
loop_
_entity_poly.entity_id
_entity_poly.type
_entity_poly.pdbx_seq_one_letter_code
_entity_poly.pdbx_strand_id
1 'polypeptide(L)'
;MSVFRDEEWAEITKPELFGHLYMNGAFFSVVNLADKSHSNTVEVSYTGLTDYIFTLRLTTNLGNHNSEYGQKLSSDRIEMRCQYYF
;
A
#
# COMPACT_ATOMS: atom_id res chain seq x y z
N MET A 1 2.97 -30.61 2.20
CA MET A 1 2.18 -30.14 1.05
C MET A 1 2.52 -28.66 0.85
N SER A 2 3.57 -28.34 0.11
CA SER A 2 3.94 -26.95 -0.18
C SER A 2 3.02 -26.45 -1.28
N VAL A 3 1.98 -25.69 -0.91
CA VAL A 3 1.16 -24.95 -1.86
C VAL A 3 2.08 -23.91 -2.48
N PHE A 4 2.45 -24.11 -3.75
CA PHE A 4 3.03 -23.06 -4.57
C PHE A 4 1.98 -21.94 -4.61
N ARG A 5 2.21 -20.87 -3.86
CA ARG A 5 1.40 -19.65 -3.92
C ARG A 5 2.03 -18.78 -5.00
N ASP A 6 1.42 -18.77 -6.16
CA ASP A 6 1.71 -17.79 -7.22
C ASP A 6 1.23 -16.41 -6.74
N GLU A 7 2.04 -15.80 -5.87
CA GLU A 7 1.87 -14.44 -5.36
C GLU A 7 2.85 -13.53 -6.11
N GLU A 8 2.31 -12.66 -6.96
CA GLU A 8 3.10 -11.66 -7.68
C GLU A 8 3.09 -10.35 -6.89
N TRP A 9 4.28 -9.79 -6.65
CA TRP A 9 4.45 -8.53 -5.96
C TRP A 9 5.19 -7.54 -6.87
N ALA A 10 4.67 -6.31 -6.92
CA ALA A 10 5.28 -5.20 -7.64
C ALA A 10 5.39 -4.01 -6.71
N GLU A 11 6.58 -3.40 -6.68
CA GLU A 11 6.86 -2.16 -5.98
C GLU A 11 7.40 -1.13 -6.97
N ILE A 12 6.85 0.07 -6.93
CA ILE A 12 7.31 1.22 -7.69
C ILE A 12 7.51 2.36 -6.72
N THR A 13 8.76 2.76 -6.52
CA THR A 13 9.11 3.91 -5.67
C THR A 13 9.60 5.04 -6.55
N LYS A 14 9.04 6.24 -6.33
CA LYS A 14 9.38 7.47 -7.03
C LYS A 14 9.80 8.54 -6.02
N PRO A 15 11.12 8.81 -5.90
CA PRO A 15 11.57 9.98 -5.18
C PRO A 15 11.19 11.25 -5.95
N GLU A 16 11.09 12.37 -5.25
CA GLU A 16 10.76 13.68 -5.81
C GLU A 16 9.44 13.69 -6.62
N LEU A 17 8.36 13.25 -5.98
CA LEU A 17 7.04 13.18 -6.60
C LEU A 17 6.63 14.58 -7.08
N PHE A 18 6.20 14.66 -8.35
CA PHE A 18 5.85 15.92 -9.02
C PHE A 18 6.97 16.99 -9.05
N GLY A 19 8.24 16.60 -8.85
CA GLY A 19 9.36 17.53 -8.76
C GLY A 19 9.51 18.22 -7.40
N HIS A 20 8.78 17.77 -6.38
CA HIS A 20 8.95 18.25 -5.01
C HIS A 20 9.97 17.38 -4.27
N LEU A 21 11.14 17.97 -3.95
CA LEU A 21 12.28 17.29 -3.30
C LEU A 21 11.92 16.52 -2.02
N TYR A 22 10.96 17.04 -1.24
CA TYR A 22 10.59 16.45 0.05
C TYR A 22 9.37 15.54 -0.01
N MET A 23 8.87 15.22 -1.20
CA MET A 23 7.71 14.36 -1.40
C MET A 23 8.15 13.08 -2.09
N ASN A 24 7.95 11.93 -1.46
CA ASN A 24 8.25 10.63 -2.05
C ASN A 24 6.94 9.87 -2.22
N GLY A 25 6.76 9.18 -3.33
CA GLY A 25 5.65 8.25 -3.51
C GLY A 25 6.15 6.83 -3.68
N ALA A 26 5.40 5.89 -3.14
CA ALA A 26 5.58 4.47 -3.39
C ALA A 26 4.23 3.85 -3.76
N PHE A 27 4.27 2.85 -4.63
CA PHE A 27 3.12 2.07 -5.02
C PHE A 27 3.47 0.60 -4.91
N PHE A 28 2.65 -0.14 -4.18
CA PHE A 28 2.77 -1.56 -3.96
C PHE A 28 1.53 -2.24 -4.52
N SER A 29 1.72 -3.28 -5.31
CA SER A 29 0.64 -4.11 -5.83
C SER A 29 0.96 -5.56 -5.56
N VAL A 30 0.05 -6.25 -4.89
CA VAL A 30 0.17 -7.67 -4.57
C VAL A 30 -1.03 -8.39 -5.18
N VAL A 31 -0.76 -9.25 -6.16
CA VAL A 31 -1.77 -10.07 -6.82
C VAL A 31 -1.64 -11.49 -6.30
N ASN A 32 -2.71 -12.02 -5.72
CA ASN A 32 -2.81 -13.42 -5.35
C ASN A 32 -3.63 -14.14 -6.43
N LEU A 33 -2.95 -14.94 -7.25
CA LEU A 33 -3.56 -15.67 -8.36
C LEU A 33 -4.42 -16.85 -7.88
N ALA A 34 -4.16 -17.39 -6.69
CA ALA A 34 -4.90 -18.52 -6.12
C ALA A 34 -6.33 -18.14 -5.73
N ASP A 35 -6.51 -16.98 -5.07
CA ASP A 35 -7.82 -16.52 -4.58
C ASP A 35 -8.44 -15.41 -5.46
N LYS A 36 -7.81 -15.07 -6.59
CA LYS A 36 -8.16 -13.91 -7.45
C LYS A 36 -8.35 -12.62 -6.63
N SER A 37 -7.52 -12.45 -5.60
CA SER A 37 -7.53 -11.26 -4.77
C SER A 37 -6.35 -10.37 -5.13
N HIS A 38 -6.57 -9.07 -5.08
CA HIS A 38 -5.58 -8.06 -5.42
C HIS A 38 -5.57 -6.98 -4.34
N SER A 39 -4.38 -6.62 -3.88
CA SER A 39 -4.16 -5.54 -2.93
C SER A 39 -3.30 -4.49 -3.58
N ASN A 40 -3.77 -3.24 -3.60
CA ASN A 40 -2.99 -2.09 -4.01
C ASN A 40 -2.77 -1.21 -2.80
N THR A 41 -1.54 -0.75 -2.63
CA THR A 41 -1.20 0.22 -1.62
C THR A 41 -0.45 1.37 -2.27
N VAL A 42 -0.99 2.57 -2.16
CA VAL A 42 -0.30 3.81 -2.51
C VAL A 42 0.21 4.42 -1.21
N GLU A 43 1.47 4.82 -1.19
CA GLU A 43 2.06 5.56 -0.10
C GLU A 43 2.64 6.88 -0.61
N VAL A 44 2.46 7.94 0.16
CA VAL A 44 3.06 9.25 -0.06
C VAL A 44 3.66 9.71 1.25
N SER A 45 4.94 10.06 1.24
CA SER A 45 5.61 10.66 2.39
C SER A 45 6.07 12.08 2.09
N TYR A 46 6.01 12.93 3.11
CA TYR A 46 6.46 14.31 3.08
C TYR A 46 7.40 14.58 4.26
N THR A 47 8.62 15.00 3.94
CA THR A 47 9.71 15.24 4.90
C THR A 47 10.22 16.68 4.85
N GLY A 48 9.40 17.62 4.38
CA GLY A 48 9.83 19.01 4.17
C GLY A 48 9.76 19.88 5.42
N LEU A 49 9.19 19.36 6.49
CA LEU A 49 9.12 20.02 7.79
C LEU A 49 10.26 19.50 8.67
N THR A 50 10.98 20.42 9.31
CA THR A 50 12.03 20.08 10.28
C THR A 50 11.44 19.18 11.36
N ASP A 51 12.10 18.07 11.64
CA ASP A 51 11.72 17.11 12.68
C ASP A 51 10.41 16.33 12.45
N TYR A 52 9.68 16.58 11.37
CA TYR A 52 8.42 15.89 11.08
C TYR A 52 8.49 15.08 9.79
N ILE A 53 7.93 13.87 9.86
CA ILE A 53 7.65 13.03 8.70
C ILE A 53 6.15 12.74 8.67
N PHE A 54 5.52 13.17 7.59
CA PHE A 54 4.13 12.83 7.30
C PHE A 54 4.11 11.69 6.30
N THR A 55 3.27 10.69 6.53
CA THR A 55 3.07 9.57 5.60
C THR A 55 1.58 9.31 5.47
N LEU A 56 1.09 9.33 4.25
CA LEU A 56 -0.26 8.93 3.89
C LEU A 56 -0.18 7.61 3.14
N ARG A 57 -0.92 6.60 3.61
CA ARG A 57 -1.02 5.30 2.98
C ARG A 57 -2.48 4.98 2.67
N LEU A 58 -2.75 4.58 1.44
CA LEU A 58 -4.05 4.19 0.94
C LEU A 58 -3.94 2.74 0.47
N THR A 59 -4.66 1.82 1.11
CA THR A 59 -4.69 0.41 0.72
C THR A 59 -6.10 0.07 0.26
N THR A 60 -6.22 -0.41 -0.98
CA THR A 60 -7.46 -0.93 -1.55
C THR A 60 -7.29 -2.41 -1.82
N ASN A 61 -8.24 -3.21 -1.33
CA ASN A 61 -8.26 -4.65 -1.52
C ASN A 61 -9.48 -4.98 -2.39
N LEU A 62 -9.25 -5.66 -3.50
CA LEU A 62 -10.25 -6.08 -4.47
C LEU A 62 -10.19 -7.60 -4.60
N GLY A 63 -11.17 -8.31 -4.04
CA GLY A 63 -11.26 -9.78 -4.06
C GLY A 63 -12.67 -10.26 -4.39
N ASN A 64 -12.78 -11.43 -5.02
CA ASN A 64 -14.05 -11.96 -5.51
C ASN A 64 -14.96 -12.45 -4.35
N HIS A 65 -16.26 -12.14 -4.46
CA HIS A 65 -17.33 -12.31 -3.47
C HIS A 65 -17.64 -13.77 -3.05
N ASN A 66 -16.91 -14.78 -3.55
CA ASN A 66 -17.31 -16.19 -3.49
C ASN A 66 -16.25 -17.17 -2.89
N SER A 67 -15.25 -16.68 -2.17
CA SER A 67 -14.37 -17.50 -1.32
C SER A 67 -14.79 -17.33 0.15
N GLU A 68 -14.51 -18.27 1.05
CA GLU A 68 -14.88 -18.25 2.48
C GLU A 68 -14.38 -17.01 3.27
N TYR A 69 -13.62 -16.13 2.60
CA TYR A 69 -13.29 -14.76 3.02
C TYR A 69 -14.39 -13.72 2.71
N GLY A 70 -15.54 -14.14 2.18
CA GLY A 70 -16.69 -13.32 1.79
C GLY A 70 -17.46 -12.67 2.96
N GLN A 71 -17.02 -12.86 4.20
CA GLN A 71 -17.48 -12.05 5.31
C GLN A 71 -16.29 -11.32 5.90
N LYS A 72 -16.24 -9.99 5.69
CA LYS A 72 -15.86 -8.99 6.71
C LYS A 72 -14.62 -8.11 6.48
N LEU A 73 -13.77 -8.25 5.45
CA LEU A 73 -12.50 -7.47 5.45
C LEU A 73 -11.95 -6.93 4.12
N SER A 74 -12.79 -6.69 3.11
CA SER A 74 -12.38 -5.84 1.95
C SER A 74 -12.65 -4.37 2.26
N SER A 75 -12.15 -3.89 3.39
CA SER A 75 -12.34 -2.49 3.78
C SER A 75 -11.14 -1.71 3.27
N ASP A 76 -11.38 -0.84 2.30
CA ASP A 76 -10.40 0.18 1.91
C ASP A 76 -9.90 0.88 3.18
N ARG A 77 -8.59 1.02 3.27
CA ARG A 77 -7.93 1.56 4.45
C ARG A 77 -7.15 2.80 4.08
N ILE A 78 -7.37 3.84 4.86
CA ILE A 78 -6.63 5.09 4.79
C ILE A 78 -5.89 5.25 6.11
N GLU A 79 -4.57 5.36 6.05
CA GLU A 79 -3.72 5.56 7.20
C GLU A 79 -2.95 6.87 7.02
N MET A 80 -3.06 7.76 8.00
CA MET A 80 -2.22 8.95 8.09
C MET A 80 -1.31 8.78 9.30
N ARG A 81 0.00 8.91 9.08
CA ARG A 81 1.03 8.82 10.11
C ARG A 81 1.79 10.14 10.16
N CYS A 82 1.95 10.67 11.36
CA CYS A 82 2.83 11.79 11.66
C CYS A 82 3.89 11.29 12.66
N GLN A 83 5.16 11.41 12.29
CA GLN A 83 6.29 11.06 13.15
C GLN A 83 7.07 12.33 13.44
N TYR A 84 7.37 12.54 14.71
CA TYR A 84 8.17 13.67 15.19
C TYR A 84 9.46 13.13 15.82
N TYR A 85 10.60 13.74 15.46
CA TYR A 85 11.92 13.40 15.96
C TYR A 85 12.43 14.57 16.81
N PHE A 86 12.79 14.32 18.07
CA PHE A 86 13.26 15.34 19.02
C PHE A 86 14.78 15.30 19.21
#